data_AF-A0A2D5DZV9-F1
#
_entry.id   AF-A0A2D5DZV9-F1
#
_cell.length_a   1.000
_cell.length_b   1.000
_cell.length_c   1.000
_cell.angle_alpha   90.00
_cell.angle_beta   90.00
_cell.angle_gamma   90.00
#
_symmetry.space_group_name_H-M   'P 1'
#
loop_
_entity.id
_entity.type
_entity.pdbx_description
1 polymer ?
#
loop_
_entity_poly.entity_id
_entity_poly.type
_entity_poly.pdbx_seq_one_letter_code
_entity_poly.pdbx_strand_id
1 'polypeptide(L)'
;SFGCTDPQACNYSGGYNTDDGSCIYASDIYGSDLVDCFGACINDADGDGVCDEDEVAGCNDMAACNYNPVATEDDGSCEYCSCYEPELVAGPSILTFDSDSAGYGAKVVRIVEHTTGDLTGMSTYRLYITVQDEADKLSSVFGNAELPLNVSTTTSWFQDPIGSNYGTAINPLLFGVVPSLEYDSWVTLGLDQVPNSALGQGETSAVNSSGQNWLADFATGSNIEINDQTGGAWFVTNDVTNGVAGEDLEVLIGQFTTDGEVSGTVNFQLFLGGDPSQDIRPTVSFSSAGMEDVLVSLCGCTNPSDVNYDPDALYDDGSCGAAPGCTYPTAINYDPFALGDDGSCQFSGCTVDFYRNYTTYATVDDGGCTDAPPCPDSNEDGSIGAHEITDLLVFYNTDGGGCGILNPISLEDLGVDACDLPGADCGDQGCTYPNAINYDPGATVEDGSCLWTGCTDPAMQNYQPLANLDDGTCVAPICWDFDFNGSVGIQDLLDLLLLFNQECGAE
;
A
#
# COMPACT_ATOMS: atom_id res chain seq x y z
N SER A 1 -4.98 86.67 -22.01
CA SER A 1 -3.86 85.74 -21.83
C SER A 1 -4.43 84.36 -22.02
N PHE A 2 -3.83 83.55 -22.90
CA PHE A 2 -4.27 82.19 -23.23
C PHE A 2 -3.54 81.18 -22.34
N GLY A 3 -4.26 80.21 -21.80
CA GLY A 3 -3.73 79.14 -20.94
C GLY A 3 -4.87 78.48 -20.15
N CYS A 4 -4.59 77.39 -19.44
CA CYS A 4 -5.61 76.67 -18.68
C CYS A 4 -6.30 77.59 -17.64
N THR A 5 -7.63 77.67 -17.73
CA THR A 5 -8.46 78.50 -16.83
C THR A 5 -9.21 77.69 -15.76
N ASP A 6 -9.13 76.35 -15.81
CA ASP A 6 -9.83 75.48 -14.88
C ASP A 6 -9.01 75.24 -13.59
N PRO A 7 -9.50 75.64 -12.41
CA PRO A 7 -8.82 75.39 -11.13
C PRO A 7 -8.66 73.91 -10.75
N GLN A 8 -9.33 72.98 -11.42
CA GLN A 8 -9.21 71.54 -11.19
C GLN A 8 -8.13 70.88 -12.06
N ALA A 9 -7.55 71.60 -13.02
CA ALA A 9 -6.49 71.08 -13.87
C ALA A 9 -5.12 71.12 -13.17
N CYS A 10 -4.29 70.10 -13.41
CA CYS A 10 -2.97 69.92 -12.84
C CYS A 10 -1.95 70.98 -13.26
N ASN A 11 -2.16 71.61 -14.42
CA ASN A 11 -1.33 72.71 -14.91
C ASN A 11 -1.97 74.09 -14.70
N TYR A 12 -2.99 74.21 -13.85
CA TYR A 12 -3.56 75.49 -13.46
C TYR A 12 -2.55 76.34 -12.67
N SER A 13 -2.27 77.55 -13.16
CA SER A 13 -1.30 78.47 -12.53
C SER A 13 -1.86 79.86 -12.22
N GLY A 14 -3.14 80.10 -12.51
CA GLY A 14 -3.80 81.39 -12.33
C GLY A 14 -3.30 82.49 -13.28
N GLY A 15 -4.13 83.49 -13.56
CA GLY A 15 -3.75 84.65 -14.39
C GLY A 15 -4.08 84.56 -15.89
N TYR A 16 -4.65 83.45 -16.34
CA TYR A 16 -5.25 83.32 -17.68
C TYR A 16 -6.75 83.64 -17.62
N ASN A 17 -7.28 84.25 -18.68
CA ASN A 17 -8.68 84.67 -18.77
C ASN A 17 -9.38 84.16 -20.04
N THR A 18 -8.72 83.29 -20.78
CA THR A 18 -9.25 82.65 -21.98
C THR A 18 -8.60 81.29 -22.09
N ASP A 19 -9.40 80.23 -22.00
CA ASP A 19 -8.94 78.86 -22.18
C ASP A 19 -8.48 78.65 -23.63
N ASP A 20 -7.36 77.96 -23.78
CA ASP A 20 -6.79 77.55 -25.07
C ASP A 20 -6.80 76.03 -25.27
N GLY A 21 -7.45 75.29 -24.36
CA GLY A 21 -7.54 73.84 -24.38
C GLY A 21 -6.27 73.15 -23.85
N SER A 22 -5.38 73.89 -23.18
CA SER A 22 -4.16 73.33 -22.59
C SER A 22 -4.36 72.64 -21.24
N CYS A 23 -5.56 72.60 -20.66
CA CYS A 23 -5.80 71.97 -19.36
C CYS A 23 -5.47 70.48 -19.37
N ILE A 24 -4.64 70.06 -18.40
CA ILE A 24 -4.30 68.66 -18.14
C ILE A 24 -4.99 68.25 -16.85
N TYR A 25 -5.79 67.19 -16.89
CA TYR A 25 -6.46 66.63 -15.71
C TYR A 25 -5.69 65.42 -15.19
N ALA A 26 -5.90 65.09 -13.91
CA ALA A 26 -5.36 63.87 -13.34
C ALA A 26 -6.13 62.68 -13.91
N SER A 27 -5.42 61.78 -14.57
CA SER A 27 -5.98 60.54 -15.11
C SER A 27 -4.92 59.46 -14.97
N ASP A 28 -5.31 58.28 -14.50
CA ASP A 28 -4.42 57.15 -14.37
C ASP A 28 -4.23 56.41 -15.72
N ILE A 29 -3.59 55.23 -15.72
CA ILE A 29 -3.39 54.42 -16.92
C ILE A 29 -4.68 53.74 -17.41
N TYR A 30 -5.70 53.62 -16.54
CA TYR A 30 -7.01 53.04 -16.83
C TYR A 30 -8.09 54.08 -17.22
N GLY A 31 -7.76 55.37 -17.14
CA GLY A 31 -8.63 56.49 -17.51
C GLY A 31 -9.61 56.94 -16.42
N SER A 32 -9.32 56.65 -15.16
CA SER A 32 -10.09 57.07 -13.99
C SER A 32 -9.58 58.43 -13.45
N ASP A 33 -10.50 59.28 -12.99
CA ASP A 33 -10.19 60.56 -12.32
C ASP A 33 -9.81 60.33 -10.82
N LEU A 34 -9.34 59.14 -10.47
CA LEU A 34 -9.12 58.67 -9.09
C LEU A 34 -7.68 58.87 -8.58
N VAL A 35 -6.82 59.44 -9.42
CA VAL A 35 -5.44 59.81 -9.07
C VAL A 35 -5.29 61.32 -8.89
N ASP A 36 -4.27 61.73 -8.15
CA ASP A 36 -3.86 63.12 -8.04
C ASP A 36 -3.05 63.57 -9.27
N CYS A 37 -2.68 64.85 -9.29
CA CYS A 37 -1.92 65.44 -10.39
C CYS A 37 -0.48 64.93 -10.55
N PHE A 38 -0.01 64.07 -9.64
CA PHE A 38 1.26 63.37 -9.70
C PHE A 38 1.09 61.88 -10.05
N GLY A 39 -0.15 61.42 -10.27
CA GLY A 39 -0.49 60.04 -10.58
C GLY A 39 -0.56 59.14 -9.35
N ALA A 40 -0.59 59.71 -8.13
CA ALA A 40 -0.79 58.93 -6.91
C ALA A 40 -2.28 58.72 -6.68
N CYS A 41 -2.68 57.51 -6.30
CA CYS A 41 -4.09 57.25 -6.05
C CYS A 41 -4.64 58.08 -4.87
N ILE A 42 -5.90 58.53 -4.99
CA ILE A 42 -6.62 59.28 -3.96
C ILE A 42 -7.17 58.34 -2.87
N ASN A 43 -7.54 57.11 -3.24
CA ASN A 43 -8.02 56.07 -2.33
C ASN A 43 -7.35 54.73 -2.66
N ASP A 44 -6.32 54.43 -1.90
CA ASP A 44 -5.47 53.24 -2.01
C ASP A 44 -5.26 52.73 -0.58
N ALA A 45 -6.09 51.77 -0.19
CA ALA A 45 -6.19 51.29 1.17
C ALA A 45 -4.98 50.44 1.60
N ASP A 46 -4.37 49.71 0.65
CA ASP A 46 -3.30 48.75 0.90
C ASP A 46 -1.90 49.28 0.50
N GLY A 47 -1.84 50.35 -0.28
CA GLY A 47 -0.64 51.08 -0.67
C GLY A 47 0.10 50.49 -1.87
N ASP A 48 -0.55 49.65 -2.69
CA ASP A 48 0.08 48.96 -3.82
C ASP A 48 0.22 49.86 -5.08
N GLY A 49 -0.44 51.02 -5.07
CA GLY A 49 -0.42 52.03 -6.13
C GLY A 49 -1.53 51.89 -7.17
N VAL A 50 -2.46 50.95 -6.99
CA VAL A 50 -3.74 50.85 -7.68
C VAL A 50 -4.82 51.49 -6.79
N CYS A 51 -5.84 52.08 -7.41
CA CYS A 51 -6.96 52.63 -6.64
C CYS A 51 -7.97 51.54 -6.28
N ASP A 52 -8.55 51.59 -5.08
CA ASP A 52 -9.55 50.63 -4.60
C ASP A 52 -10.67 50.37 -5.64
N GLU A 53 -11.11 51.40 -6.37
CA GLU A 53 -12.16 51.27 -7.38
C GLU A 53 -11.70 50.65 -8.72
N ASP A 54 -10.39 50.62 -8.96
CA ASP A 54 -9.73 50.03 -10.13
C ASP A 54 -9.08 48.66 -9.80
N GLU A 55 -9.26 48.18 -8.56
CA GLU A 55 -8.76 46.88 -8.14
C GLU A 55 -9.47 45.72 -8.87
N VAL A 56 -8.68 44.73 -9.26
CA VAL A 56 -9.17 43.48 -9.83
C VAL A 56 -8.92 42.37 -8.82
N ALA A 57 -10.01 41.85 -8.26
CA ALA A 57 -10.00 40.67 -7.40
C ALA A 57 -9.53 39.41 -8.17
N GLY A 58 -8.63 38.65 -7.56
CA GLY A 58 -8.21 37.34 -8.03
C GLY A 58 -6.85 36.94 -7.45
N CYS A 59 -6.36 35.75 -7.78
CA CYS A 59 -5.06 35.35 -7.27
C CYS A 59 -3.91 36.17 -7.88
N ASN A 60 -3.18 36.92 -7.05
CA ASN A 60 -2.02 37.72 -7.46
C ASN A 60 -0.67 37.05 -7.13
N ASP A 61 -0.67 35.83 -6.57
CA ASP A 61 0.54 35.04 -6.31
C ASP A 61 0.98 34.27 -7.57
N MET A 62 2.17 34.58 -8.08
CA MET A 62 2.78 33.93 -9.24
C MET A 62 3.09 32.43 -9.02
N ALA A 63 3.14 31.98 -7.76
CA ALA A 63 3.31 30.57 -7.40
C ALA A 63 1.99 29.75 -7.44
N ALA A 64 0.83 30.40 -7.53
CA ALA A 64 -0.45 29.73 -7.61
C ALA A 64 -0.78 29.28 -9.04
N CYS A 65 -1.51 28.16 -9.15
CA CYS A 65 -1.94 27.58 -10.41
C CYS A 65 -2.95 28.43 -11.17
N ASN A 66 -3.78 29.18 -10.44
CA ASN A 66 -4.76 30.09 -10.99
C ASN A 66 -4.31 31.56 -10.93
N TYR A 67 -2.99 31.81 -10.88
CA TYR A 67 -2.42 33.15 -10.93
C TYR A 67 -3.01 33.98 -12.07
N ASN A 68 -3.52 35.16 -11.72
CA ASN A 68 -4.06 36.13 -12.63
C ASN A 68 -3.15 37.37 -12.67
N PRO A 69 -2.40 37.62 -13.76
CA PRO A 69 -1.49 38.75 -13.84
C PRO A 69 -2.17 40.13 -13.90
N VAL A 70 -3.51 40.16 -14.04
CA VAL A 70 -4.27 41.41 -13.93
C VAL A 70 -4.91 41.61 -12.56
N ALA A 71 -4.83 40.62 -11.67
CA ALA A 71 -5.30 40.78 -10.29
C ALA A 71 -4.37 41.72 -9.55
N THR A 72 -4.96 42.69 -8.86
CA THR A 72 -4.27 43.66 -8.01
C THR A 72 -4.60 43.39 -6.55
N GLU A 73 -5.75 42.79 -6.26
CA GLU A 73 -6.18 42.40 -4.91
C GLU A 73 -6.36 40.88 -4.82
N ASP A 74 -5.78 40.27 -3.79
CA ASP A 74 -5.94 38.84 -3.50
C ASP A 74 -7.29 38.60 -2.82
N ASP A 75 -8.19 37.92 -3.54
CA ASP A 75 -9.51 37.56 -3.03
C ASP A 75 -9.53 36.23 -2.26
N GLY A 76 -8.35 35.65 -2.01
CA GLY A 76 -8.18 34.35 -1.37
C GLY A 76 -8.50 33.18 -2.31
N SER A 77 -8.64 33.42 -3.61
CA SER A 77 -8.88 32.35 -4.59
C SER A 77 -7.63 31.57 -4.96
N CYS A 78 -6.43 31.98 -4.54
CA CYS A 78 -5.18 31.30 -4.91
C CYS A 78 -5.21 29.80 -4.60
N GLU A 79 -5.11 28.99 -5.66
CA GLU A 79 -5.02 27.54 -5.56
C GLU A 79 -3.65 27.08 -6.03
N TYR A 80 -2.97 26.31 -5.18
CA TYR A 80 -1.60 25.89 -5.45
C TYR A 80 -1.52 24.44 -5.94
N CYS A 81 -2.59 23.66 -5.84
CA CYS A 81 -2.53 22.20 -6.06
C CYS A 81 -3.04 21.73 -7.42
N SER A 82 -3.91 22.48 -8.09
CA SER A 82 -4.53 22.06 -9.36
C SER A 82 -3.58 21.94 -10.56
N CYS A 83 -2.32 22.37 -10.42
CA CYS A 83 -1.28 22.30 -11.44
C CYS A 83 -0.01 21.56 -11.00
N TYR A 84 0.03 21.01 -9.78
CA TYR A 84 1.06 20.05 -9.40
C TYR A 84 0.60 18.65 -9.76
N GLU A 85 1.40 17.98 -10.58
CA GLU A 85 1.35 16.53 -10.71
C GLU A 85 2.34 15.97 -9.67
N PRO A 86 1.97 14.93 -8.90
CA PRO A 86 2.87 14.34 -7.92
C PRO A 86 4.15 13.86 -8.63
N GLU A 87 5.30 14.34 -8.15
CA GLU A 87 6.58 13.95 -8.71
C GLU A 87 7.06 12.69 -8.00
N LEU A 88 7.39 11.66 -8.78
CA LEU A 88 8.04 10.47 -8.25
C LEU A 88 9.50 10.81 -7.95
N VAL A 89 9.82 11.02 -6.69
CA VAL A 89 11.20 11.25 -6.23
C VAL A 89 11.82 9.89 -5.94
N ALA A 90 12.87 9.57 -6.69
CA ALA A 90 13.56 8.30 -6.51
C ALA A 90 14.14 8.20 -5.09
N GLY A 91 13.87 7.08 -4.41
CA GLY A 91 14.39 6.82 -3.07
C GLY A 91 15.92 6.70 -3.05
N PRO A 92 16.57 6.82 -1.89
CA PRO A 92 18.02 6.68 -1.78
C PRO A 92 18.46 5.28 -2.23
N SER A 93 19.46 5.20 -3.11
CA SER A 93 20.05 3.91 -3.52
C SER A 93 21.01 3.32 -2.48
N ILE A 94 21.28 4.03 -1.38
CA ILE A 94 22.24 3.64 -0.35
C ILE A 94 21.65 3.95 1.04
N LEU A 95 21.67 2.96 1.93
CA LEU A 95 21.42 3.14 3.35
C LEU A 95 22.59 2.58 4.16
N THR A 96 22.94 3.25 5.25
CA THR A 96 24.05 2.89 6.14
C THR A 96 23.56 2.68 7.55
N PHE A 97 24.07 1.65 8.22
CA PHE A 97 23.63 1.19 9.53
C PHE A 97 24.84 1.04 10.45
N ASP A 98 24.81 1.69 11.61
CA ASP A 98 25.84 1.53 12.63
C ASP A 98 25.66 0.20 13.37
N SER A 99 26.76 -0.50 13.62
CA SER A 99 26.77 -1.70 14.46
C SER A 99 26.82 -1.35 15.96
N ASP A 100 26.72 -2.38 16.81
CA ASP A 100 26.99 -2.28 18.25
C ASP A 100 28.45 -1.91 18.59
N SER A 101 29.34 -1.95 17.60
CA SER A 101 30.76 -1.61 17.71
C SER A 101 31.05 -0.32 16.95
N ALA A 102 31.33 0.76 17.68
CA ALA A 102 31.49 2.10 17.11
C ALA A 102 32.47 2.15 15.92
N GLY A 103 32.01 2.71 14.80
CA GLY A 103 32.75 2.87 13.54
C GLY A 103 32.81 1.63 12.66
N TYR A 104 32.07 0.57 13.00
CA TYR A 104 31.78 -0.55 12.12
C TYR A 104 30.28 -0.60 11.85
N GLY A 105 29.87 -1.15 10.71
CA GLY A 105 28.48 -1.11 10.31
C GLY A 105 28.18 -1.95 9.09
N ALA A 106 27.00 -1.72 8.52
CA ALA A 106 26.58 -2.27 7.26
C ALA A 106 26.12 -1.18 6.31
N LYS A 107 26.24 -1.44 5.01
CA LYS A 107 25.73 -0.60 3.94
C LYS A 107 24.93 -1.45 2.97
N VAL A 108 23.67 -1.08 2.76
CA VAL A 108 22.80 -1.67 1.73
C VAL A 108 22.86 -0.75 0.52
N VAL A 109 23.11 -1.32 -0.65
CA VAL A 109 23.17 -0.59 -1.93
C VAL A 109 22.20 -1.23 -2.91
N ARG A 110 21.23 -0.45 -3.40
CA ARG A 110 20.37 -0.86 -4.52
C ARG A 110 21.17 -0.74 -5.82
N ILE A 111 21.38 -1.87 -6.48
CA ILE A 111 22.16 -1.98 -7.72
C ILE A 111 21.30 -1.69 -8.93
N VAL A 112 20.08 -2.22 -8.94
CA VAL A 112 19.13 -2.04 -10.03
C VAL A 112 17.70 -2.31 -9.56
N GLU A 113 16.77 -1.55 -10.13
CA GLU A 113 15.35 -1.86 -10.15
C GLU A 113 15.00 -2.39 -11.54
N HIS A 114 14.46 -3.60 -11.57
CA HIS A 114 14.14 -4.28 -12.83
C HIS A 114 12.78 -3.80 -13.30
N THR A 115 12.77 -2.89 -14.28
CA THR A 115 11.53 -2.37 -14.87
C THR A 115 11.11 -3.12 -16.14
N THR A 116 11.97 -4.02 -16.65
CA THR A 116 11.72 -4.83 -17.85
C THR A 116 12.39 -6.20 -17.74
N GLY A 117 11.95 -7.17 -18.54
CA GLY A 117 12.53 -8.51 -18.61
C GLY A 117 11.98 -9.48 -17.56
N ASP A 118 12.65 -10.61 -17.37
CA ASP A 118 12.17 -11.72 -16.52
C ASP A 118 12.15 -11.38 -15.02
N LEU A 119 12.90 -10.36 -14.61
CA LEU A 119 12.97 -9.89 -13.22
C LEU A 119 12.08 -8.65 -12.97
N THR A 120 11.20 -8.29 -13.90
CA THR A 120 10.37 -7.07 -13.78
C THR A 120 9.64 -7.02 -12.43
N GLY A 121 9.76 -5.90 -11.72
CA GLY A 121 9.18 -5.69 -10.38
C GLY A 121 10.11 -6.06 -9.22
N MET A 122 11.27 -6.67 -9.49
CA MET A 122 12.27 -6.98 -8.48
C MET A 122 13.34 -5.89 -8.38
N SER A 123 14.02 -5.86 -7.23
CA SER A 123 15.20 -5.03 -6.98
C SER A 123 16.37 -5.91 -6.57
N THR A 124 17.56 -5.60 -7.07
CA THR A 124 18.81 -6.26 -6.67
C THR A 124 19.59 -5.37 -5.72
N TYR A 125 19.91 -5.90 -4.55
CA TYR A 125 20.66 -5.23 -3.49
C TYR A 125 22.02 -5.89 -3.27
N ARG A 126 23.02 -5.11 -2.89
CA ARG A 126 24.29 -5.61 -2.35
C ARG A 126 24.46 -5.14 -0.91
N LEU A 127 24.86 -6.06 -0.04
CA LEU A 127 25.12 -5.80 1.37
C LEU A 127 26.63 -5.80 1.62
N TYR A 128 27.11 -4.72 2.21
CA TYR A 128 28.52 -4.51 2.56
C TYR A 128 28.68 -4.36 4.07
N ILE A 129 29.82 -4.80 4.60
CA ILE A 129 30.29 -4.43 5.93
C ILE A 129 31.24 -3.24 5.79
N THR A 130 31.03 -2.19 6.57
CA THR A 130 31.88 -0.99 6.61
C THR A 130 32.87 -1.10 7.77
N VAL A 131 34.14 -0.80 7.52
CA VAL A 131 35.23 -0.91 8.50
C VAL A 131 35.99 0.41 8.68
N GLN A 132 37.03 0.42 9.52
CA GLN A 132 37.80 1.64 9.85
C GLN A 132 39.19 1.70 9.24
N ASP A 133 39.80 0.54 8.96
CA ASP A 133 41.15 0.45 8.42
C ASP A 133 41.17 -0.38 7.13
N GLU A 134 41.92 0.07 6.14
CA GLU A 134 42.07 -0.61 4.85
C GLU A 134 42.68 -2.03 5.01
N ALA A 135 43.42 -2.26 6.10
CA ALA A 135 44.00 -3.55 6.42
C ALA A 135 43.07 -4.45 7.24
N ASP A 136 41.92 -3.97 7.70
CA ASP A 136 40.94 -4.81 8.40
C ASP A 136 40.46 -5.93 7.47
N LYS A 137 40.34 -7.13 8.03
CA LYS A 137 39.94 -8.33 7.29
C LYS A 137 38.70 -8.98 7.88
N LEU A 138 37.64 -9.02 7.09
CA LEU A 138 36.42 -9.77 7.35
C LEU A 138 36.68 -11.25 7.10
N SER A 139 36.62 -12.05 8.16
CA SER A 139 36.88 -13.49 8.09
C SER A 139 35.61 -14.31 7.90
N SER A 140 34.52 -13.88 8.54
CA SER A 140 33.26 -14.62 8.56
C SER A 140 32.07 -13.73 8.90
N VAL A 141 30.91 -14.14 8.40
CA VAL A 141 29.60 -13.70 8.86
C VAL A 141 28.92 -14.93 9.46
N PHE A 142 28.41 -14.83 10.68
CA PHE A 142 28.01 -15.98 11.49
C PHE A 142 26.74 -15.72 12.31
N GLY A 143 26.10 -16.81 12.74
CA GLY A 143 24.98 -16.79 13.67
C GLY A 143 24.95 -18.03 14.55
N ASN A 144 24.21 -17.97 15.65
CA ASN A 144 23.91 -19.06 16.58
C ASN A 144 22.76 -18.64 17.52
N ALA A 145 22.41 -19.48 18.50
CA ALA A 145 21.34 -19.22 19.45
C ALA A 145 21.56 -18.01 20.39
N GLU A 146 22.81 -17.59 20.62
CA GLU A 146 23.13 -16.41 21.45
C GLU A 146 23.19 -15.13 20.61
N LEU A 147 23.73 -15.24 19.39
CA LEU A 147 23.83 -14.17 18.39
C LEU A 147 23.14 -14.64 17.11
N PRO A 148 21.80 -14.54 17.03
CA PRO A 148 21.07 -14.99 15.86
C PRO A 148 21.43 -14.11 14.66
N LEU A 149 21.56 -14.74 13.49
CA LEU A 149 21.68 -14.06 12.21
C LEU A 149 20.45 -14.36 11.38
N ASN A 150 19.92 -13.31 10.75
CA ASN A 150 18.93 -13.44 9.69
C ASN A 150 19.22 -12.47 8.54
N VAL A 151 19.01 -12.93 7.31
CA VAL A 151 18.90 -12.08 6.12
C VAL A 151 17.64 -12.51 5.40
N SER A 152 16.66 -11.63 5.39
CA SER A 152 15.29 -11.96 5.02
C SER A 152 14.74 -10.99 4.00
N THR A 153 13.79 -11.48 3.21
CA THR A 153 12.84 -10.68 2.44
C THR A 153 11.42 -10.97 2.92
N THR A 154 10.50 -10.02 2.71
CA THR A 154 9.07 -10.21 2.94
C THR A 154 8.42 -11.21 1.95
N THR A 155 9.08 -11.50 0.84
CA THR A 155 8.61 -12.44 -0.18
C THR A 155 9.57 -13.64 -0.32
N SER A 156 10.34 -13.72 -1.42
CA SER A 156 11.32 -14.78 -1.68
C SER A 156 12.53 -14.23 -2.43
N TRP A 157 13.67 -14.90 -2.28
CA TRP A 157 14.87 -14.60 -3.04
C TRP A 157 14.79 -15.19 -4.43
N PHE A 158 15.16 -14.38 -5.42
CA PHE A 158 15.41 -14.89 -6.76
C PHE A 158 16.65 -15.79 -6.76
N GLN A 159 16.48 -17.02 -7.22
CA GLN A 159 17.55 -18.01 -7.40
C GLN A 159 17.53 -18.50 -8.85
N ASP A 160 18.58 -18.21 -9.60
CA ASP A 160 18.71 -18.64 -10.99
C ASP A 160 18.94 -20.17 -11.06
N PRO A 161 18.27 -20.92 -11.97
CA PRO A 161 18.44 -22.37 -12.10
C PRO A 161 19.87 -22.85 -12.38
N ILE A 162 20.73 -22.00 -12.94
CA ILE A 162 22.15 -22.30 -13.16
C ILE A 162 23.08 -21.47 -12.25
N GLY A 163 22.48 -20.81 -11.25
CA GLY A 163 23.12 -19.99 -10.24
C GLY A 163 23.85 -20.76 -9.16
N SER A 164 24.19 -20.05 -8.09
CA SER A 164 24.85 -20.64 -6.93
C SER A 164 24.63 -19.78 -5.69
N ASN A 165 24.57 -20.42 -4.52
CA ASN A 165 24.56 -19.71 -3.24
C ASN A 165 25.81 -18.84 -2.99
N TYR A 166 26.87 -18.99 -3.81
CA TYR A 166 28.13 -18.28 -3.64
C TYR A 166 28.44 -17.39 -4.83
N GLY A 167 28.71 -16.10 -4.58
CA GLY A 167 29.13 -15.15 -5.62
C GLY A 167 30.45 -15.58 -6.29
N THR A 168 31.31 -16.28 -5.55
CA THR A 168 32.55 -16.86 -6.08
C THR A 168 32.33 -18.00 -7.07
N ALA A 169 31.11 -18.53 -7.21
CA ALA A 169 30.78 -19.55 -8.19
C ALA A 169 30.08 -18.99 -9.44
N ILE A 170 29.70 -17.70 -9.43
CA ILE A 170 29.06 -17.05 -10.57
C ILE A 170 30.09 -16.73 -11.65
N ASN A 171 29.83 -17.17 -12.89
CA ASN A 171 30.74 -16.98 -14.02
C ASN A 171 30.22 -15.86 -14.95
N PRO A 172 30.88 -14.68 -14.98
CA PRO A 172 30.44 -13.55 -15.80
C PRO A 172 30.39 -13.83 -17.31
N LEU A 173 31.10 -14.85 -17.80
CA LEU A 173 31.04 -15.25 -19.22
C LEU A 173 29.66 -15.76 -19.64
N LEU A 174 28.79 -16.11 -18.69
CA LEU A 174 27.44 -16.63 -18.95
C LEU A 174 26.37 -15.53 -19.05
N PHE A 175 26.63 -14.29 -18.61
CA PHE A 175 25.63 -13.22 -18.60
C PHE A 175 25.08 -12.88 -19.99
N GLY A 176 25.91 -13.03 -21.03
CA GLY A 176 25.46 -12.83 -22.41
C GLY A 176 24.51 -13.92 -22.94
N VAL A 177 24.40 -15.05 -22.26
CA VAL A 177 23.54 -16.19 -22.62
C VAL A 177 22.36 -16.31 -21.66
N VAL A 178 22.58 -16.06 -20.38
CA VAL A 178 21.57 -16.06 -19.30
C VAL A 178 21.73 -14.75 -18.52
N PRO A 179 21.06 -13.66 -18.96
CA PRO A 179 21.19 -12.35 -18.31
C PRO A 179 20.73 -12.31 -16.86
N SER A 180 19.72 -13.12 -16.50
CA SER A 180 19.20 -13.22 -15.12
C SER A 180 20.26 -13.67 -14.11
N LEU A 181 21.26 -14.44 -14.54
CA LEU A 181 22.33 -14.97 -13.69
C LEU A 181 23.18 -13.86 -13.04
N GLU A 182 23.29 -12.69 -13.69
CA GLU A 182 24.00 -11.54 -13.12
C GLU A 182 23.34 -11.05 -11.82
N TYR A 183 22.03 -11.27 -11.70
CA TYR A 183 21.19 -10.80 -10.61
C TYR A 183 20.74 -11.95 -9.69
N ASP A 184 21.40 -13.11 -9.76
CA ASP A 184 21.19 -14.22 -8.84
C ASP A 184 21.47 -13.79 -7.38
N SER A 185 20.82 -14.45 -6.41
CA SER A 185 21.00 -14.16 -4.99
C SER A 185 22.05 -15.09 -4.37
N TRP A 186 23.10 -14.50 -3.80
CA TRP A 186 24.25 -15.24 -3.29
C TRP A 186 24.94 -14.54 -2.12
N VAL A 187 25.69 -15.31 -1.33
CA VAL A 187 26.59 -14.80 -0.30
C VAL A 187 28.04 -14.83 -0.77
N THR A 188 28.87 -13.98 -0.18
CA THR A 188 30.31 -13.94 -0.48
C THR A 188 31.08 -13.36 0.70
N LEU A 189 32.41 -13.29 0.57
CA LEU A 189 33.24 -12.32 1.29
C LEU A 189 34.18 -11.64 0.30
N GLY A 190 33.88 -10.40 -0.05
CA GLY A 190 34.74 -9.50 -0.84
C GLY A 190 34.86 -9.82 -2.34
N LEU A 191 34.10 -10.76 -2.90
CA LEU A 191 34.17 -11.12 -4.33
C LEU A 191 32.78 -11.28 -4.95
N ASP A 192 32.57 -10.82 -6.17
CA ASP A 192 31.33 -10.98 -6.95
C ASP A 192 31.50 -11.85 -8.20
N GLN A 193 32.59 -12.62 -8.26
CA GLN A 193 32.94 -13.50 -9.37
C GLN A 193 33.94 -14.58 -8.93
N VAL A 194 34.22 -15.51 -9.86
CA VAL A 194 35.21 -16.58 -9.67
C VAL A 194 36.57 -16.06 -9.17
N PRO A 195 37.12 -16.60 -8.06
CA PRO A 195 38.39 -16.17 -7.48
C PRO A 195 39.58 -16.26 -8.44
N ASN A 196 40.38 -15.21 -8.46
CA ASN A 196 41.66 -15.19 -9.15
C ASN A 196 42.80 -15.60 -8.21
N SER A 197 43.19 -16.87 -8.28
CA SER A 197 44.31 -17.42 -7.50
C SER A 197 45.64 -16.67 -7.68
N ALA A 198 45.87 -16.01 -8.82
CA ALA A 198 47.08 -15.20 -9.03
C ALA A 198 47.11 -13.92 -8.20
N LEU A 199 45.95 -13.45 -7.72
CA LEU A 199 45.80 -12.33 -6.78
C LEU A 199 45.70 -12.79 -5.33
N GLY A 200 45.83 -14.10 -5.05
CA GLY A 200 45.67 -14.66 -3.71
C GLY A 200 44.22 -14.81 -3.25
N GLN A 201 43.24 -14.73 -4.16
CA GLN A 201 41.83 -14.90 -3.85
C GLN A 201 41.47 -16.40 -3.74
N GLY A 202 40.48 -16.74 -2.91
CA GLY A 202 39.93 -18.09 -2.78
C GLY A 202 38.42 -18.13 -2.66
N GLU A 203 37.86 -19.34 -2.62
CA GLU A 203 36.42 -19.57 -2.57
C GLU A 203 35.80 -19.18 -1.22
N THR A 204 34.56 -18.69 -1.26
CA THR A 204 33.74 -18.58 -0.06
C THR A 204 33.30 -19.97 0.38
N SER A 205 33.45 -20.28 1.66
CA SER A 205 32.99 -21.53 2.27
C SER A 205 31.86 -21.26 3.23
N ALA A 206 31.04 -22.26 3.53
CA ALA A 206 30.00 -22.14 4.53
C ALA A 206 29.90 -23.40 5.40
N VAL A 207 29.38 -23.21 6.60
CA VAL A 207 28.99 -24.24 7.54
C VAL A 207 27.55 -23.99 7.97
N ASN A 208 26.78 -25.06 8.07
CA ASN A 208 25.42 -25.06 8.56
C ASN A 208 25.25 -26.19 9.57
N SER A 209 24.25 -26.08 10.42
CA SER A 209 23.90 -27.17 11.32
C SER A 209 23.03 -28.20 10.57
N SER A 210 23.00 -29.44 11.09
CA SER A 210 22.08 -30.45 10.56
C SER A 210 20.61 -30.16 10.89
N GLY A 211 20.35 -29.32 11.89
CA GLY A 211 19.00 -28.94 12.35
C GLY A 211 18.45 -27.70 11.65
N GLN A 212 19.32 -26.88 11.03
CA GLN A 212 19.01 -25.66 10.30
C GLN A 212 19.98 -25.53 9.13
N ASN A 213 19.55 -26.01 7.96
CA ASN A 213 20.37 -26.00 6.75
C ASN A 213 20.04 -24.78 5.89
N TRP A 214 20.48 -23.61 6.36
CA TRP A 214 20.25 -22.34 5.69
C TRP A 214 20.73 -22.31 4.22
N LEU A 215 21.74 -23.10 3.85
CA LEU A 215 22.21 -23.20 2.46
C LEU A 215 21.16 -23.85 1.55
N ALA A 216 20.50 -24.91 2.03
CA ALA A 216 19.45 -25.58 1.27
C ALA A 216 18.21 -24.69 1.15
N ASP A 217 17.84 -24.03 2.24
CA ASP A 217 16.67 -23.15 2.29
C ASP A 217 16.86 -21.92 1.40
N PHE A 218 18.05 -21.30 1.44
CA PHE A 218 18.40 -20.17 0.59
C PHE A 218 18.43 -20.53 -0.89
N ALA A 219 18.95 -21.71 -1.25
CA ALA A 219 18.99 -22.20 -2.63
C ALA A 219 17.58 -22.40 -3.24
N THR A 220 16.54 -22.48 -2.43
CA THR A 220 15.14 -22.56 -2.88
C THR A 220 14.39 -21.24 -2.73
N GLY A 221 15.09 -20.12 -2.50
CA GLY A 221 14.51 -18.79 -2.38
C GLY A 221 14.04 -18.41 -0.96
N SER A 222 14.33 -19.23 0.05
CA SER A 222 13.93 -18.95 1.45
C SER A 222 14.94 -18.06 2.16
N ASN A 223 14.51 -17.40 3.25
CA ASN A 223 15.36 -16.55 4.07
C ASN A 223 16.56 -17.28 4.67
N ILE A 224 17.68 -16.56 4.87
CA ILE A 224 18.84 -17.09 5.57
C ILE A 224 18.57 -16.95 7.06
N GLU A 225 18.45 -18.06 7.77
CA GLU A 225 18.35 -18.08 9.23
C GLU A 225 19.44 -18.93 9.86
N ILE A 226 20.17 -18.34 10.81
CA ILE A 226 21.20 -19.03 11.59
C ILE A 226 21.02 -18.61 13.06
N ASN A 227 20.17 -19.35 13.77
CA ASN A 227 19.76 -19.04 15.14
C ASN A 227 19.73 -20.29 16.05
N ASP A 228 20.21 -21.44 15.56
CA ASP A 228 20.26 -22.65 16.36
C ASP A 228 21.50 -22.75 17.26
N GLN A 229 21.50 -23.73 18.16
CA GLN A 229 22.58 -23.90 19.13
C GLN A 229 23.93 -24.27 18.50
N THR A 230 23.95 -24.88 17.32
CA THR A 230 25.19 -25.23 16.62
C THR A 230 25.77 -24.01 15.90
N GLY A 231 24.88 -23.15 15.40
CA GLY A 231 25.19 -22.03 14.56
C GLY A 231 25.57 -22.43 13.14
N GLY A 232 26.05 -21.42 12.43
CA GLY A 232 26.44 -21.49 11.04
C GLY A 232 27.19 -20.22 10.66
N ALA A 233 27.87 -20.26 9.52
CA ALA A 233 28.61 -19.13 9.00
C ALA A 233 28.90 -19.31 7.52
N TRP A 234 29.16 -18.22 6.82
CA TRP A 234 30.00 -18.23 5.62
C TRP A 234 31.29 -17.45 5.89
N PHE A 235 32.40 -17.95 5.37
CA PHE A 235 33.73 -17.53 5.75
C PHE A 235 34.76 -17.76 4.64
N VAL A 236 35.91 -17.10 4.81
CA VAL A 236 37.11 -17.30 4.00
C VAL A 236 38.29 -17.55 4.94
N THR A 237 39.29 -18.28 4.47
CA THR A 237 40.45 -18.60 5.30
C THR A 237 41.42 -17.42 5.41
N ASN A 238 42.29 -17.42 6.40
CA ASN A 238 43.16 -16.28 6.61
C ASN A 238 44.25 -16.11 5.53
N ASP A 239 44.57 -17.16 4.78
CA ASP A 239 45.60 -17.19 3.74
C ASP A 239 45.16 -16.57 2.40
N VAL A 240 43.87 -16.25 2.24
CA VAL A 240 43.36 -15.62 1.02
C VAL A 240 43.19 -14.10 1.19
N THR A 241 43.20 -13.35 0.09
CA THR A 241 43.11 -11.88 0.13
C THR A 241 41.68 -11.35 0.18
N ASN A 242 40.69 -12.18 -0.16
CA ASN A 242 39.29 -11.82 0.00
C ASN A 242 38.96 -11.52 1.46
N GLY A 243 38.05 -10.57 1.64
CA GLY A 243 37.67 -10.07 2.96
C GLY A 243 38.56 -8.94 3.49
N VAL A 244 39.72 -8.66 2.89
CA VAL A 244 40.47 -7.42 3.21
C VAL A 244 39.72 -6.23 2.61
N ALA A 245 39.43 -5.22 3.42
CA ALA A 245 38.62 -4.08 2.99
C ALA A 245 39.30 -3.28 1.87
N GLY A 246 40.54 -2.83 2.05
CA GLY A 246 41.20 -1.95 1.09
C GLY A 246 40.69 -0.50 1.19
N GLU A 247 41.01 0.32 0.18
CA GLU A 247 40.83 1.78 0.20
C GLU A 247 39.37 2.24 0.29
N ASP A 248 38.41 1.39 -0.10
CA ASP A 248 36.98 1.68 -0.02
C ASP A 248 36.39 1.41 1.38
N LEU A 249 37.18 0.81 2.30
CA LEU A 249 36.78 0.48 3.68
C LEU A 249 35.52 -0.39 3.75
N GLU A 250 35.30 -1.23 2.74
CA GLU A 250 34.07 -1.99 2.57
C GLU A 250 34.34 -3.42 2.15
N VAL A 251 33.53 -4.35 2.65
CA VAL A 251 33.59 -5.75 2.22
C VAL A 251 32.21 -6.23 1.84
N LEU A 252 32.04 -6.63 0.58
CA LEU A 252 30.81 -7.24 0.09
C LEU A 252 30.54 -8.57 0.79
N ILE A 253 29.32 -8.78 1.29
CA ILE A 253 28.93 -10.03 1.96
C ILE A 253 27.80 -10.78 1.26
N GLY A 254 27.11 -10.15 0.33
CA GLY A 254 26.11 -10.82 -0.50
C GLY A 254 25.42 -9.89 -1.50
N GLN A 255 24.75 -10.51 -2.45
CA GLN A 255 23.83 -9.90 -3.39
C GLN A 255 22.47 -10.59 -3.26
N PHE A 256 21.40 -9.83 -3.25
CA PHE A 256 20.06 -10.33 -2.98
C PHE A 256 19.05 -9.68 -3.92
N THR A 257 18.29 -10.48 -4.66
CA THR A 257 17.26 -10.00 -5.58
C THR A 257 15.89 -10.47 -5.12
N THR A 258 14.95 -9.55 -4.99
CA THR A 258 13.59 -9.81 -4.47
C THR A 258 12.61 -8.73 -4.92
N ASP A 259 11.32 -9.04 -4.94
CA ASP A 259 10.20 -8.08 -5.07
C ASP A 259 9.67 -7.61 -3.69
N GLY A 260 10.30 -8.06 -2.60
CA GLY A 260 9.98 -7.66 -1.22
C GLY A 260 10.96 -6.66 -0.60
N GLU A 261 10.75 -6.36 0.67
CA GLU A 261 11.67 -5.55 1.49
C GLU A 261 12.78 -6.45 2.08
N VAL A 262 14.03 -6.06 1.92
CA VAL A 262 15.20 -6.76 2.47
C VAL A 262 15.49 -6.25 3.87
N SER A 263 15.56 -7.13 4.86
CA SER A 263 15.94 -6.76 6.22
C SER A 263 16.62 -7.89 6.96
N GLY A 264 17.32 -7.57 8.05
CA GLY A 264 17.97 -8.60 8.84
C GLY A 264 18.95 -8.08 9.88
N THR A 265 19.62 -9.03 10.52
CA THR A 265 20.69 -8.82 11.49
C THR A 265 21.83 -9.76 11.14
N VAL A 266 23.04 -9.20 10.97
CA VAL A 266 24.25 -9.97 10.72
C VAL A 266 25.26 -9.75 11.85
N ASN A 267 25.90 -10.85 12.26
CA ASN A 267 27.06 -10.83 13.15
C ASN A 267 28.29 -11.20 12.33
N PHE A 268 29.39 -10.52 12.54
CA PHE A 268 30.57 -10.73 11.70
C PHE A 268 31.86 -10.65 12.49
N GLN A 269 32.88 -11.40 12.05
CA GLN A 269 34.21 -11.39 12.66
C GLN A 269 35.20 -10.61 11.80
N LEU A 270 35.84 -9.61 12.40
CA LEU A 270 36.91 -8.83 11.79
C LEU A 270 38.23 -9.10 12.51
N PHE A 271 39.31 -9.27 11.74
CA PHE A 271 40.68 -9.21 12.21
C PHE A 271 41.23 -7.80 12.00
N LEU A 272 41.51 -7.11 13.09
CA LEU A 272 41.97 -5.71 13.07
C LEU A 272 43.37 -5.62 12.46
N GLY A 273 43.52 -4.80 11.43
CA GLY A 273 44.75 -4.72 10.63
C GLY A 273 45.20 -6.07 10.03
N GLY A 274 44.28 -7.02 9.90
CA GLY A 274 44.54 -8.36 9.36
C GLY A 274 45.26 -9.32 10.33
N ASP A 275 45.38 -8.98 11.61
CA ASP A 275 45.99 -9.86 12.63
C ASP A 275 44.94 -10.81 13.26
N PRO A 276 45.02 -12.14 13.04
CA PRO A 276 44.06 -13.09 13.59
C PRO A 276 44.04 -13.18 15.12
N SER A 277 45.04 -12.61 15.79
CA SER A 277 45.09 -12.54 17.25
C SER A 277 44.33 -11.34 17.84
N GLN A 278 43.88 -10.41 16.99
CA GLN A 278 43.11 -9.23 17.36
C GLN A 278 41.78 -9.25 16.61
N ASP A 279 40.77 -9.93 17.16
CA ASP A 279 39.42 -10.00 16.56
C ASP A 279 38.36 -9.21 17.33
N ILE A 280 37.41 -8.65 16.59
CA ILE A 280 36.15 -8.12 17.12
C ILE A 280 34.96 -8.82 16.45
N ARG A 281 33.79 -8.77 17.10
CA ARG A 281 32.56 -9.44 16.63
C ARG A 281 31.34 -8.54 16.71
N PRO A 282 31.21 -7.57 15.80
CA PRO A 282 30.08 -6.66 15.83
C PRO A 282 28.78 -7.32 15.35
N THR A 283 27.68 -6.71 15.77
CA THR A 283 26.32 -7.04 15.34
C THR A 283 25.69 -5.80 14.72
N VAL A 284 25.09 -5.94 13.54
CA VAL A 284 24.39 -4.84 12.85
C VAL A 284 23.07 -5.32 12.28
N SER A 285 22.03 -4.50 12.47
CA SER A 285 20.72 -4.69 11.84
C SER A 285 20.59 -3.70 10.68
N PHE A 286 19.95 -4.14 9.59
CA PHE A 286 19.77 -3.37 8.37
C PHE A 286 18.38 -3.61 7.79
N SER A 287 17.92 -2.67 6.96
CA SER A 287 16.71 -2.82 6.15
C SER A 287 16.85 -2.02 4.84
N SER A 288 16.07 -2.37 3.82
CA SER A 288 15.83 -1.55 2.64
C SER A 288 14.65 -0.59 2.81
N ALA A 289 13.94 -0.60 3.94
CA ALA A 289 12.88 0.34 4.23
C ALA A 289 13.40 1.79 4.15
N GLY A 290 12.66 2.63 3.44
CA GLY A 290 13.05 4.01 3.12
C GLY A 290 13.89 4.14 1.86
N MET A 291 14.10 3.06 1.11
CA MET A 291 14.70 3.09 -0.24
C MET A 291 13.66 3.25 -1.36
N GLU A 292 12.37 3.16 -1.03
CA GLU A 292 11.26 3.25 -1.98
C GLU A 292 11.19 4.63 -2.63
N ASP A 293 10.72 4.65 -3.87
CA ASP A 293 10.37 5.91 -4.53
C ASP A 293 9.17 6.52 -3.82
N VAL A 294 9.30 7.78 -3.46
CA VAL A 294 8.25 8.53 -2.77
C VAL A 294 7.56 9.42 -3.77
N LEU A 295 6.23 9.28 -3.87
CA LEU A 295 5.41 10.29 -4.52
C LEU A 295 5.39 11.51 -3.60
N VAL A 296 6.17 12.52 -3.95
CA VAL A 296 6.18 13.78 -3.21
C VAL A 296 5.15 14.69 -3.85
N SER A 297 4.13 15.02 -3.07
CA SER A 297 3.19 16.08 -3.38
C SER A 297 3.52 17.27 -2.50
N LEU A 298 3.65 18.46 -3.08
CA LEU A 298 3.70 19.71 -2.30
C LEU A 298 2.35 20.05 -1.67
N CYS A 299 1.33 19.24 -1.96
CA CYS A 299 -0.07 19.39 -1.62
C CYS A 299 -0.54 18.22 -0.76
N GLY A 300 -1.12 18.54 0.39
CA GLY A 300 -1.62 17.60 1.39
C GLY A 300 -2.10 18.36 2.62
N CYS A 301 -2.61 17.67 3.64
CA CYS A 301 -3.12 18.40 4.80
C CYS A 301 -1.99 19.12 5.57
N THR A 302 -2.05 20.45 5.62
CA THR A 302 -1.05 21.28 6.33
C THR A 302 -1.39 21.57 7.79
N ASN A 303 -2.53 21.09 8.31
CA ASN A 303 -2.95 21.32 9.69
C ASN A 303 -2.40 20.25 10.65
N PRO A 304 -1.46 20.57 11.56
CA PRO A 304 -0.87 19.59 12.49
C PRO A 304 -1.83 19.00 13.52
N SER A 305 -3.05 19.54 13.61
CA SER A 305 -4.09 19.04 14.53
C SER A 305 -4.98 17.99 13.88
N ASP A 306 -4.93 17.81 12.56
CA ASP A 306 -5.71 16.82 11.84
C ASP A 306 -4.95 15.50 11.74
N VAL A 307 -5.71 14.40 11.71
CA VAL A 307 -5.15 13.04 11.73
C VAL A 307 -4.38 12.68 10.46
N ASN A 308 -4.72 13.32 9.34
CA ASN A 308 -4.08 13.14 8.04
C ASN A 308 -3.05 14.24 7.72
N TYR A 309 -2.54 14.95 8.75
CA TYR A 309 -1.48 15.94 8.60
C TYR A 309 -0.27 15.37 7.85
N ASP A 310 0.09 16.02 6.76
CA ASP A 310 1.29 15.73 5.97
C ASP A 310 2.39 16.74 6.35
N PRO A 311 3.47 16.30 7.04
CA PRO A 311 4.57 17.17 7.41
C PRO A 311 5.40 17.67 6.22
N ASP A 312 5.27 17.05 5.04
CA ASP A 312 5.97 17.40 3.82
C ASP A 312 5.12 18.29 2.88
N ALA A 313 3.82 18.44 3.17
CA ALA A 313 2.93 19.35 2.45
C ALA A 313 3.25 20.83 2.73
N LEU A 314 3.38 21.62 1.67
CA LEU A 314 3.54 23.08 1.76
C LEU A 314 2.22 23.82 1.56
N TYR A 315 1.30 23.22 0.81
CA TYR A 315 -0.01 23.78 0.45
C TYR A 315 -1.12 22.83 0.86
N ASP A 316 -2.20 23.37 1.43
CA ASP A 316 -3.40 22.59 1.77
C ASP A 316 -4.19 22.28 0.49
N ASP A 317 -4.45 20.99 0.24
CA ASP A 317 -5.29 20.52 -0.86
C ASP A 317 -6.76 20.37 -0.44
N GLY A 318 -7.11 20.80 0.77
CA GLY A 318 -8.44 20.66 1.34
C GLY A 318 -8.72 19.27 1.91
N SER A 319 -7.71 18.38 1.95
CA SER A 319 -7.83 17.08 2.60
C SER A 319 -7.89 17.18 4.12
N CYS A 320 -7.52 18.31 4.74
CA CYS A 320 -7.53 18.44 6.19
C CYS A 320 -8.89 18.12 6.82
N GLY A 321 -8.91 17.15 7.73
CA GLY A 321 -10.13 16.66 8.36
C GLY A 321 -10.96 15.69 7.51
N ALA A 322 -10.50 15.37 6.29
CA ALA A 322 -10.97 14.24 5.50
C ALA A 322 -9.97 13.09 5.68
N ALA A 323 -10.27 12.16 6.57
CA ALA A 323 -9.64 10.85 6.61
C ALA A 323 -10.60 9.85 5.93
N PRO A 324 -10.63 9.78 4.58
CA PRO A 324 -11.37 8.74 3.90
C PRO A 324 -10.74 7.38 4.24
N GLY A 325 -11.57 6.44 4.65
CA GLY A 325 -11.13 5.09 5.01
C GLY A 325 -12.32 4.27 5.48
N CYS A 326 -12.10 2.99 5.76
CA CYS A 326 -13.21 2.15 6.17
C CYS A 326 -13.72 2.54 7.56
N THR A 327 -14.93 3.09 7.63
CA THR A 327 -15.50 3.58 8.90
C THR A 327 -16.24 2.51 9.72
N TYR A 328 -16.35 1.29 9.20
CA TYR A 328 -17.15 0.23 9.80
C TYR A 328 -16.32 -0.68 10.72
N PRO A 329 -16.56 -0.72 12.05
CA PRO A 329 -15.77 -1.50 13.01
C PRO A 329 -15.76 -3.03 12.80
N THR A 330 -16.69 -3.53 11.99
CA THR A 330 -16.80 -4.95 11.64
C THR A 330 -16.04 -5.31 10.35
N ALA A 331 -15.50 -4.33 9.63
CA ALA A 331 -14.64 -4.58 8.48
C ALA A 331 -13.23 -4.99 8.92
N ILE A 332 -12.58 -5.81 8.10
CA ILE A 332 -11.21 -6.29 8.31
C ILE A 332 -10.21 -5.12 8.28
N ASN A 333 -10.47 -4.12 7.44
CA ASN A 333 -9.65 -2.93 7.27
C ASN A 333 -10.27 -1.69 7.94
N TYR A 334 -11.06 -1.87 9.01
CA TYR A 334 -11.59 -0.76 9.79
C TYR A 334 -10.49 0.20 10.22
N ASP A 335 -10.67 1.47 9.87
CA ASP A 335 -9.81 2.56 10.30
C ASP A 335 -10.51 3.38 11.39
N PRO A 336 -10.07 3.29 12.66
CA PRO A 336 -10.65 4.08 13.76
C PRO A 336 -10.39 5.59 13.64
N PHE A 337 -9.58 6.03 12.67
CA PHE A 337 -9.31 7.42 12.37
C PHE A 337 -10.03 7.93 11.12
N ALA A 338 -10.77 7.07 10.41
CA ALA A 338 -11.56 7.50 9.26
C ALA A 338 -12.72 8.41 9.67
N LEU A 339 -12.87 9.52 8.95
CA LEU A 339 -13.89 10.55 9.14
C LEU A 339 -14.97 10.53 8.03
N GLY A 340 -14.81 9.66 7.03
CA GLY A 340 -15.79 9.38 5.99
C GLY A 340 -15.47 8.05 5.30
N ASP A 341 -16.51 7.31 4.90
CA ASP A 341 -16.33 6.03 4.20
C ASP A 341 -15.92 6.27 2.75
N ASP A 342 -14.90 5.56 2.29
CA ASP A 342 -14.37 5.66 0.93
C ASP A 342 -14.71 4.44 0.06
N GLY A 343 -15.59 3.56 0.54
CA GLY A 343 -15.94 2.31 -0.12
C GLY A 343 -14.84 1.25 -0.07
N SER A 344 -13.74 1.47 0.66
CA SER A 344 -12.64 0.50 0.76
C SER A 344 -12.93 -0.70 1.66
N CYS A 345 -14.08 -0.72 2.36
CA CYS A 345 -14.35 -1.71 3.40
C CYS A 345 -14.34 -3.16 2.93
N GLN A 346 -13.57 -3.95 3.66
CA GLN A 346 -13.39 -5.37 3.46
C GLN A 346 -14.21 -6.15 4.48
N PHE A 347 -15.21 -6.89 4.02
CA PHE A 347 -16.01 -7.78 4.85
C PHE A 347 -15.73 -9.22 4.45
N SER A 348 -15.30 -10.03 5.43
CA SER A 348 -15.11 -11.47 5.26
C SER A 348 -16.45 -12.18 5.07
N GLY A 349 -16.49 -13.12 4.13
CA GLY A 349 -17.55 -14.10 3.98
C GLY A 349 -17.42 -14.83 2.65
N CYS A 350 -18.40 -15.67 2.30
CA CYS A 350 -18.37 -16.32 1.00
C CYS A 350 -18.79 -15.34 -0.09
N THR A 351 -17.89 -15.07 -1.04
CA THR A 351 -18.10 -14.11 -2.16
C THR A 351 -18.66 -14.76 -3.43
N VAL A 352 -18.93 -16.06 -3.38
CA VAL A 352 -19.25 -16.88 -4.54
C VAL A 352 -20.73 -17.29 -4.50
N ASP A 353 -21.51 -16.72 -5.41
CA ASP A 353 -22.98 -16.73 -5.44
C ASP A 353 -23.66 -18.11 -5.63
N PHE A 354 -22.88 -19.13 -5.98
CA PHE A 354 -23.38 -20.51 -6.12
C PHE A 354 -23.19 -21.37 -4.87
N TYR A 355 -22.47 -20.90 -3.85
CA TYR A 355 -22.35 -21.63 -2.58
C TYR A 355 -23.47 -21.27 -1.61
N ARG A 356 -23.90 -22.25 -0.82
CA ARG A 356 -25.00 -22.12 0.15
C ARG A 356 -24.84 -20.98 1.16
N ASN A 357 -23.63 -20.73 1.62
CA ASN A 357 -23.32 -19.69 2.60
C ASN A 357 -22.83 -18.38 1.98
N TYR A 358 -23.09 -18.14 0.69
CA TYR A 358 -22.86 -16.86 0.04
C TYR A 358 -23.48 -15.70 0.82
N THR A 359 -22.73 -14.62 0.98
CA THR A 359 -23.20 -13.38 1.60
C THR A 359 -23.04 -12.21 0.64
N THR A 360 -24.12 -11.45 0.44
CA THR A 360 -24.17 -10.32 -0.50
C THR A 360 -23.28 -9.14 -0.11
N TYR A 361 -22.83 -9.08 1.15
CA TYR A 361 -21.98 -8.02 1.67
C TYR A 361 -20.49 -8.39 1.71
N ALA A 362 -20.11 -9.65 1.49
CA ALA A 362 -18.71 -10.04 1.53
C ALA A 362 -17.95 -9.46 0.34
N THR A 363 -16.85 -8.78 0.64
CA THR A 363 -15.92 -8.23 -0.37
C THR A 363 -14.60 -9.00 -0.39
N VAL A 364 -14.39 -9.89 0.58
CA VAL A 364 -13.22 -10.77 0.68
C VAL A 364 -13.67 -12.20 1.00
N ASP A 365 -13.26 -13.16 0.19
CA ASP A 365 -13.47 -14.58 0.47
C ASP A 365 -12.65 -15.01 1.69
N ASP A 366 -13.34 -15.53 2.71
CA ASP A 366 -12.70 -16.06 3.91
C ASP A 366 -12.30 -17.54 3.79
N GLY A 367 -12.52 -18.13 2.61
CA GLY A 367 -12.30 -19.55 2.34
C GLY A 367 -13.35 -20.45 2.99
N GLY A 368 -14.42 -19.86 3.52
CA GLY A 368 -15.54 -20.54 4.15
C GLY A 368 -16.63 -20.98 3.18
N CYS A 369 -16.55 -20.66 1.88
CA CYS A 369 -17.54 -21.07 0.88
C CYS A 369 -17.76 -22.59 0.88
N THR A 370 -18.99 -23.02 1.15
CA THR A 370 -19.35 -24.44 1.25
C THR A 370 -20.80 -24.67 0.88
N ASP A 371 -21.06 -25.80 0.21
CA ASP A 371 -22.41 -26.30 -0.06
C ASP A 371 -22.95 -27.18 1.08
N ALA A 372 -22.08 -27.54 2.03
CA ALA A 372 -22.43 -28.36 3.17
C ALA A 372 -23.48 -27.64 4.05
N PRO A 373 -24.68 -28.21 4.22
CA PRO A 373 -25.71 -27.60 5.05
C PRO A 373 -25.29 -27.60 6.53
N PRO A 374 -25.73 -26.60 7.33
CA PRO A 374 -25.35 -26.50 8.75
C PRO A 374 -25.80 -27.70 9.58
N CYS A 375 -26.97 -28.26 9.27
CA CYS A 375 -27.52 -29.45 9.93
C CYS A 375 -28.64 -30.09 9.09
N PRO A 376 -28.35 -31.10 8.25
CA PRO A 376 -29.35 -31.90 7.56
C PRO A 376 -29.83 -33.08 8.44
N ASP A 377 -30.35 -32.80 9.65
CA ASP A 377 -30.93 -33.82 10.55
C ASP A 377 -32.41 -34.05 10.20
N SER A 378 -32.68 -35.05 9.36
CA SER A 378 -34.03 -35.35 8.89
C SER A 378 -34.91 -36.05 9.93
N ASN A 379 -34.32 -36.57 11.01
CA ASN A 379 -35.00 -37.41 11.99
C ASN A 379 -35.13 -36.74 13.38
N GLU A 380 -34.52 -35.57 13.55
CA GLU A 380 -34.50 -34.72 14.75
C GLU A 380 -33.85 -35.42 15.98
N ASP A 381 -32.91 -36.33 15.77
CA ASP A 381 -32.14 -36.99 16.85
C ASP A 381 -30.92 -36.19 17.33
N GLY A 382 -30.61 -35.09 16.66
CA GLY A 382 -29.50 -34.20 16.97
C GLY A 382 -28.16 -34.68 16.42
N SER A 383 -28.12 -35.61 15.48
CA SER A 383 -26.88 -36.13 14.90
C SER A 383 -26.99 -36.41 13.40
N ILE A 384 -25.92 -36.14 12.66
CA ILE A 384 -25.82 -36.49 11.24
C ILE A 384 -25.23 -37.89 11.15
N GLY A 385 -26.06 -38.88 10.83
CA GLY A 385 -25.71 -40.28 10.93
C GLY A 385 -26.09 -41.12 9.73
N ALA A 386 -26.19 -42.43 9.96
CA ALA A 386 -26.53 -43.38 8.91
C ALA A 386 -27.98 -43.20 8.41
N HIS A 387 -28.86 -42.58 9.21
CA HIS A 387 -30.25 -42.35 8.86
C HIS A 387 -30.37 -41.30 7.74
N GLU A 388 -29.59 -40.23 7.83
CA GLU A 388 -29.56 -39.12 6.86
C GLU A 388 -28.97 -39.60 5.53
N ILE A 389 -27.97 -40.50 5.59
CA ILE A 389 -27.45 -41.17 4.39
C ILE A 389 -28.56 -42.02 3.74
N THR A 390 -29.32 -42.78 4.53
CA THR A 390 -30.40 -43.58 3.97
C THR A 390 -31.53 -42.73 3.41
N ASP A 391 -31.81 -41.57 4.00
CA ASP A 391 -32.82 -40.64 3.53
C ASP A 391 -32.38 -39.95 2.23
N LEU A 392 -31.14 -39.46 2.13
CA LEU A 392 -30.57 -38.92 0.88
C LEU A 392 -30.62 -39.98 -0.24
N LEU A 393 -30.29 -41.23 0.06
CA LEU A 393 -30.30 -42.32 -0.92
C LEU A 393 -31.71 -42.65 -1.45
N VAL A 394 -32.78 -42.30 -0.73
CA VAL A 394 -34.16 -42.40 -1.25
C VAL A 394 -34.40 -41.41 -2.39
N PHE A 395 -33.74 -40.26 -2.37
CA PHE A 395 -33.84 -39.20 -3.37
C PHE A 395 -32.72 -39.22 -4.42
N TYR A 396 -31.76 -40.14 -4.32
CA TYR A 396 -30.65 -40.25 -5.28
C TYR A 396 -31.13 -40.49 -6.73
N ASN A 397 -30.64 -39.67 -7.67
CA ASN A 397 -31.12 -39.55 -9.06
C ASN A 397 -32.58 -39.10 -9.20
N THR A 398 -33.09 -38.28 -8.28
CA THR A 398 -34.38 -37.58 -8.46
C THR A 398 -34.17 -36.09 -8.71
N ASP A 399 -35.02 -35.51 -9.55
CA ASP A 399 -34.99 -34.08 -9.86
C ASP A 399 -35.44 -33.26 -8.63
N GLY A 400 -34.65 -32.26 -8.25
CA GLY A 400 -34.99 -31.22 -7.28
C GLY A 400 -35.09 -31.64 -5.81
N GLY A 401 -34.67 -32.84 -5.43
CA GLY A 401 -34.31 -33.22 -4.04
C GLY A 401 -35.30 -32.95 -2.89
N GLY A 402 -36.56 -32.60 -3.19
CA GLY A 402 -37.54 -32.11 -2.21
C GLY A 402 -37.55 -30.59 -1.96
N CYS A 403 -36.73 -29.81 -2.68
CA CYS A 403 -36.36 -28.43 -2.34
C CYS A 403 -37.23 -27.34 -2.98
N GLY A 404 -38.07 -27.67 -3.98
CA GLY A 404 -38.83 -26.69 -4.74
C GLY A 404 -37.96 -25.86 -5.70
N ILE A 405 -38.59 -25.01 -6.52
CA ILE A 405 -37.89 -24.10 -7.46
C ILE A 405 -37.65 -22.78 -6.72
N LEU A 406 -36.38 -22.39 -6.54
CA LEU A 406 -36.03 -21.08 -5.99
C LEU A 406 -36.15 -20.03 -7.10
N ASN A 407 -37.27 -19.30 -7.12
CA ASN A 407 -37.39 -18.10 -7.92
C ASN A 407 -37.28 -16.90 -6.97
N PRO A 408 -36.16 -16.16 -6.98
CA PRO A 408 -36.05 -14.94 -6.19
C PRO A 408 -37.19 -14.00 -6.57
N ILE A 409 -37.84 -13.44 -5.55
CA ILE A 409 -38.89 -12.44 -5.71
C ILE A 409 -38.25 -11.22 -6.37
N SER A 410 -38.91 -10.66 -7.40
CA SER A 410 -38.39 -9.48 -8.06
C SER A 410 -38.38 -8.28 -7.09
N LEU A 411 -37.43 -7.37 -7.27
CA LEU A 411 -37.33 -6.16 -6.43
C LEU A 411 -38.59 -5.30 -6.45
N GLU A 412 -39.35 -5.34 -7.55
CA GLU A 412 -40.63 -4.64 -7.71
C GLU A 412 -41.75 -5.29 -6.86
N ASP A 413 -41.66 -6.60 -6.61
CA ASP A 413 -42.65 -7.37 -5.84
C ASP A 413 -42.34 -7.41 -4.32
N LEU A 414 -41.12 -7.06 -3.91
CA LEU A 414 -40.69 -6.97 -2.51
C LEU A 414 -41.21 -5.71 -1.78
N GLY A 415 -41.88 -4.79 -2.49
CA GLY A 415 -42.57 -3.64 -1.89
C GLY A 415 -41.63 -2.57 -1.34
N VAL A 416 -40.41 -2.51 -1.87
CA VAL A 416 -39.35 -1.57 -1.53
C VAL A 416 -39.77 -0.15 -1.95
N ASP A 417 -39.69 0.84 -1.05
CA ASP A 417 -40.13 2.23 -1.32
C ASP A 417 -39.23 2.87 -2.41
N ALA A 418 -39.67 3.97 -3.02
CA ALA A 418 -38.92 4.66 -4.06
C ALA A 418 -37.57 5.23 -3.56
N CYS A 419 -37.44 5.45 -2.24
CA CYS A 419 -36.17 5.79 -1.58
C CYS A 419 -35.29 4.60 -1.23
N ASP A 420 -35.82 3.38 -1.41
CA ASP A 420 -35.10 2.15 -1.11
C ASP A 420 -34.62 1.43 -2.39
N LEU A 421 -34.67 2.11 -3.54
CA LEU A 421 -34.13 1.59 -4.80
C LEU A 421 -32.64 1.92 -4.93
N PRO A 422 -31.83 1.02 -5.53
CA PRO A 422 -30.39 1.26 -5.70
C PRO A 422 -30.10 2.60 -6.40
N GLY A 423 -29.39 3.51 -5.71
CA GLY A 423 -28.93 4.79 -6.28
C GLY A 423 -29.92 5.95 -6.20
N ALA A 424 -30.97 5.85 -5.39
CA ALA A 424 -31.83 6.99 -5.05
C ALA A 424 -31.17 7.83 -3.94
N ASP A 425 -30.94 9.12 -4.20
CA ASP A 425 -30.50 10.10 -3.17
C ASP A 425 -31.72 10.57 -2.38
N CYS A 426 -31.81 10.16 -1.11
CA CYS A 426 -32.93 10.46 -0.22
C CYS A 426 -32.55 11.32 1.01
N GLY A 427 -31.35 11.92 0.98
CA GLY A 427 -30.86 12.91 1.94
C GLY A 427 -29.78 12.37 2.89
N ASP A 428 -29.40 13.18 3.87
CA ASP A 428 -28.23 12.91 4.73
C ASP A 428 -28.38 11.67 5.65
N GLN A 429 -29.56 11.06 5.72
CA GLN A 429 -29.90 9.95 6.62
C GLN A 429 -30.54 8.81 5.81
N GLY A 430 -29.93 7.62 5.86
CA GLY A 430 -30.33 6.44 5.08
C GLY A 430 -29.33 5.30 5.20
N CYS A 431 -29.43 4.29 4.34
CA CYS A 431 -28.48 3.18 4.33
C CYS A 431 -27.16 3.60 3.69
N THR A 432 -26.09 3.60 4.48
CA THR A 432 -24.73 3.97 4.05
C THR A 432 -23.95 2.80 3.46
N TYR A 433 -24.44 1.56 3.60
CA TYR A 433 -23.72 0.36 3.17
C TYR A 433 -23.88 0.11 1.66
N PRO A 434 -22.80 0.16 0.85
CA PRO A 434 -22.90 0.07 -0.62
C PRO A 434 -23.50 -1.24 -1.16
N ASN A 435 -23.42 -2.31 -0.38
CA ASN A 435 -23.91 -3.64 -0.76
C ASN A 435 -25.37 -3.88 -0.32
N ALA A 436 -25.98 -2.96 0.43
CA ALA A 436 -27.40 -3.05 0.76
C ALA A 436 -28.23 -2.68 -0.46
N ILE A 437 -29.41 -3.28 -0.60
CA ILE A 437 -30.21 -3.05 -1.80
C ILE A 437 -30.83 -1.66 -1.87
N ASN A 438 -30.93 -1.00 -0.72
CA ASN A 438 -31.37 0.39 -0.57
C ASN A 438 -30.21 1.34 -0.20
N TYR A 439 -29.00 1.04 -0.65
CA TYR A 439 -27.87 1.96 -0.50
C TYR A 439 -28.25 3.37 -1.02
N ASP A 440 -28.13 4.35 -0.13
CA ASP A 440 -28.36 5.77 -0.40
C ASP A 440 -26.99 6.48 -0.55
N PRO A 441 -26.60 6.88 -1.76
CA PRO A 441 -25.33 7.58 -1.99
C PRO A 441 -25.30 9.00 -1.39
N GLY A 442 -26.44 9.54 -0.96
CA GLY A 442 -26.55 10.81 -0.23
C GLY A 442 -26.49 10.67 1.30
N ALA A 443 -26.61 9.45 1.84
CA ALA A 443 -26.61 9.23 3.28
C ALA A 443 -25.20 9.37 3.88
N THR A 444 -25.08 10.21 4.90
CA THR A 444 -23.87 10.37 5.72
C THR A 444 -24.08 9.90 7.17
N VAL A 445 -25.32 9.59 7.52
CA VAL A 445 -25.72 9.06 8.83
C VAL A 445 -26.55 7.79 8.63
N GLU A 446 -25.99 6.66 9.06
CA GLU A 446 -26.69 5.38 9.07
C GLU A 446 -27.89 5.43 10.02
N ASP A 447 -29.08 5.10 9.52
CA ASP A 447 -30.32 5.10 10.30
C ASP A 447 -30.90 3.71 10.55
N GLY A 448 -30.19 2.66 10.10
CA GLY A 448 -30.61 1.28 10.23
C GLY A 448 -31.68 0.88 9.23
N SER A 449 -31.90 1.68 8.18
CA SER A 449 -32.81 1.34 7.08
C SER A 449 -32.26 0.27 6.14
N CYS A 450 -30.97 -0.07 6.20
CA CYS A 450 -30.35 -1.02 5.26
C CYS A 450 -31.12 -2.33 5.11
N LEU A 451 -31.44 -2.66 3.86
CA LEU A 451 -32.16 -3.86 3.45
C LEU A 451 -31.17 -4.88 2.86
N TRP A 452 -31.18 -6.06 3.46
CA TRP A 452 -30.33 -7.20 3.10
C TRP A 452 -31.24 -8.33 2.65
N THR A 453 -31.19 -8.64 1.36
CA THR A 453 -31.95 -9.73 0.75
C THR A 453 -31.32 -11.07 1.07
N GLY A 454 -32.15 -12.04 1.45
CA GLY A 454 -31.75 -13.42 1.65
C GLY A 454 -32.73 -14.17 2.54
N CYS A 455 -32.45 -15.42 2.87
CA CYS A 455 -33.36 -16.18 3.73
C CYS A 455 -33.30 -15.70 5.19
N THR A 456 -34.42 -15.17 5.70
CA THR A 456 -34.51 -14.61 7.06
C THR A 456 -34.96 -15.61 8.13
N ASP A 457 -35.32 -16.83 7.75
CA ASP A 457 -35.85 -17.85 8.67
C ASP A 457 -34.72 -18.74 9.21
N PRO A 458 -34.41 -18.69 10.52
CA PRO A 458 -33.34 -19.49 11.14
C PRO A 458 -33.59 -21.01 11.12
N ALA A 459 -34.80 -21.45 10.76
CA ALA A 459 -35.10 -22.86 10.58
C ALA A 459 -34.74 -23.39 9.17
N MET A 460 -34.25 -22.53 8.27
CA MET A 460 -33.97 -22.88 6.87
C MET A 460 -32.47 -23.15 6.62
N GLN A 461 -32.15 -24.01 5.65
CA GLN A 461 -30.76 -24.47 5.44
C GLN A 461 -29.82 -23.38 4.91
N ASN A 462 -30.36 -22.35 4.26
CA ASN A 462 -29.61 -21.20 3.74
C ASN A 462 -29.95 -19.91 4.51
N TYR A 463 -30.30 -20.04 5.79
CA TYR A 463 -30.52 -18.89 6.67
C TYR A 463 -29.32 -17.95 6.65
N GLN A 464 -29.60 -16.67 6.41
CA GLN A 464 -28.63 -15.61 6.44
C GLN A 464 -28.90 -14.74 7.67
N PRO A 465 -28.02 -14.74 8.70
CA PRO A 465 -28.28 -14.07 9.97
C PRO A 465 -28.37 -12.54 9.89
N LEU A 466 -27.92 -11.95 8.78
CA LEU A 466 -28.00 -10.52 8.52
C LEU A 466 -29.10 -10.15 7.50
N ALA A 467 -29.74 -11.13 6.86
CA ALA A 467 -30.87 -10.86 5.99
C ALA A 467 -32.05 -10.35 6.83
N ASN A 468 -32.60 -9.21 6.44
CA ASN A 468 -33.80 -8.63 7.03
C ASN A 468 -34.94 -8.47 6.02
N LEU A 469 -34.71 -8.87 4.77
CA LEU A 469 -35.68 -8.91 3.69
C LEU A 469 -35.65 -10.30 3.03
N ASP A 470 -36.71 -11.08 3.22
CA ASP A 470 -36.85 -12.40 2.59
C ASP A 470 -37.08 -12.24 1.08
N ASP A 471 -36.13 -12.74 0.29
CA ASP A 471 -36.17 -12.70 -1.17
C ASP A 471 -36.82 -13.95 -1.79
N GLY A 472 -37.40 -14.83 -0.96
CA GLY A 472 -38.05 -16.06 -1.39
C GLY A 472 -37.08 -17.19 -1.75
N THR A 473 -35.78 -17.02 -1.46
CA THR A 473 -34.76 -18.05 -1.70
C THR A 473 -34.64 -19.06 -0.57
N CYS A 474 -35.43 -18.96 0.51
CA CYS A 474 -35.38 -19.90 1.64
C CYS A 474 -35.54 -21.37 1.22
N VAL A 475 -34.58 -22.19 1.66
CA VAL A 475 -34.52 -23.64 1.40
C VAL A 475 -34.94 -24.40 2.65
N ALA A 476 -35.94 -25.27 2.49
CA ALA A 476 -36.46 -26.06 3.58
C ALA A 476 -35.36 -26.92 4.26
N PRO A 477 -35.43 -27.13 5.58
CA PRO A 477 -34.42 -27.86 6.37
C PRO A 477 -34.07 -29.27 5.88
N ILE A 478 -34.93 -29.91 5.09
CA ILE A 478 -34.70 -31.23 4.48
C ILE A 478 -34.73 -31.09 2.95
N CYS A 479 -33.65 -30.56 2.39
CA CYS A 479 -33.37 -30.51 0.96
C CYS A 479 -32.11 -31.31 0.68
N TRP A 480 -32.20 -32.36 -0.16
CA TRP A 480 -31.09 -33.29 -0.43
C TRP A 480 -30.24 -32.93 -1.66
N ASP A 481 -30.59 -31.84 -2.35
CA ASP A 481 -29.83 -31.24 -3.45
C ASP A 481 -28.98 -30.11 -2.84
N PHE A 482 -27.77 -30.47 -2.40
CA PHE A 482 -26.89 -29.62 -1.61
C PHE A 482 -26.14 -28.60 -2.46
N ASP A 483 -25.73 -28.97 -3.67
CA ASP A 483 -25.03 -28.10 -4.64
C ASP A 483 -25.98 -27.33 -5.58
N PHE A 484 -27.29 -27.48 -5.37
CA PHE A 484 -28.37 -26.81 -6.10
C PHE A 484 -28.32 -26.98 -7.62
N ASN A 485 -27.70 -28.07 -8.11
CA ASN A 485 -27.61 -28.35 -9.54
C ASN A 485 -28.96 -28.83 -10.13
N GLY A 486 -29.98 -29.03 -9.28
CA GLY A 486 -31.32 -29.46 -9.65
C GLY A 486 -31.50 -30.99 -9.60
N SER A 487 -30.55 -31.73 -9.06
CA SER A 487 -30.57 -33.20 -8.98
C SER A 487 -29.75 -33.72 -7.81
N VAL A 488 -30.32 -34.65 -7.04
CA VAL A 488 -29.56 -35.35 -5.98
C VAL A 488 -28.62 -36.37 -6.62
N GLY A 489 -27.34 -36.08 -6.60
CA GLY A 489 -26.26 -36.83 -7.23
C GLY A 489 -25.16 -37.26 -6.27
N ILE A 490 -24.02 -37.62 -6.84
CA ILE A 490 -22.86 -38.11 -6.08
C ILE A 490 -22.20 -37.00 -5.27
N GLN A 491 -22.30 -35.75 -5.73
CA GLN A 491 -21.72 -34.61 -5.05
C GLN A 491 -22.43 -34.37 -3.71
N ASP A 492 -23.77 -34.36 -3.70
CA ASP A 492 -24.57 -34.23 -2.48
C ASP A 492 -24.29 -35.34 -1.45
N LEU A 493 -24.07 -36.56 -1.93
CA LEU A 493 -23.68 -37.67 -1.08
C LEU A 493 -22.28 -37.47 -0.48
N LEU A 494 -21.32 -36.96 -1.26
CA LEU A 494 -19.98 -36.65 -0.77
C LEU A 494 -20.02 -35.53 0.27
N ASP A 495 -20.83 -34.50 0.04
CA ASP A 495 -20.99 -33.37 0.95
C ASP A 495 -21.69 -33.81 2.25
N LEU A 496 -22.69 -34.70 2.19
CA LEU A 496 -23.27 -35.33 3.39
C LEU A 496 -22.22 -36.11 4.20
N LEU A 497 -21.32 -36.82 3.51
CA LEU A 497 -20.29 -37.63 4.16
C LEU A 497 -19.22 -36.80 4.86
N LEU A 498 -18.98 -35.55 4.42
CA LEU A 498 -18.10 -34.61 5.14
C LEU A 498 -18.67 -34.24 6.52
N LEU A 499 -19.99 -34.32 6.68
CA LEU A 499 -20.71 -34.01 7.92
C LEU A 499 -21.00 -35.24 8.79
N PHE A 500 -20.61 -36.44 8.34
CA PHE A 500 -20.95 -37.68 9.05
C PHE A 500 -20.38 -37.69 10.47
N ASN A 501 -21.24 -38.03 11.44
CA ASN A 501 -20.92 -38.07 12.88
C ASN A 501 -20.66 -36.69 13.51
N GLN A 502 -21.19 -35.61 12.92
CA GLN A 502 -21.33 -34.31 13.57
C GLN A 502 -22.65 -34.23 14.34
N GLU A 503 -22.66 -33.54 15.49
CA GLU A 503 -23.86 -33.29 16.29
C GLU A 503 -24.51 -31.97 15.88
N CYS A 504 -25.82 -32.01 15.64
CA CYS A 504 -26.64 -30.84 15.39
C CYS A 504 -27.04 -30.20 16.71
N GLY A 505 -26.34 -29.14 17.14
CA GLY A 505 -26.70 -28.41 18.36
C GLY A 505 -25.53 -27.92 19.21
N ALA A 506 -24.49 -27.36 18.58
CA ALA A 506 -23.48 -26.59 19.28
C ALA A 506 -23.35 -25.19 18.67
N GLU A 507 -24.40 -24.37 18.79
CA GLU A 507 -24.30 -22.91 19.00
C GLU A 507 -25.35 -22.43 20.00
#